data_AF-A0AAJ2W685-F1
#
_entry.id   AF-A0AAJ2W685-F1
#
_cell.length_a   1.000
_cell.length_b   1.000
_cell.length_c   1.000
_cell.angle_alpha   90.00
_cell.angle_beta   90.00
_cell.angle_gamma   90.00
#
_symmetry.space_group_name_H-M   'P 1'
#
loop_
_entity.id
_entity.type
_entity.pdbx_description
1 polymer ?
#
loop_
_entity_poly.entity_id
_entity_poly.type
_entity_poly.pdbx_seq_one_letter_code
_entity_poly.pdbx_strand_id
1 'polypeptide(L)'
;MTPPRPLRIATIAPLRYPIRQPHAGGVESALWNEVATLRSRGHHVDLVAPRGSDFMTGGPAEYVMPAVAWAEGEIAADDTYPAGYLDDALPRLDAALDRIRRHADDYDVVVNHCLHGLPLERAGSLGVPVVSTLHTPVIPELLAADRASVGGRSTFLSVSRHTADEWSAAGVDSVVLPNGVDESLWPLGPGGAGLVWFGRLVPEKGTHLAIEAARLLDLPLTIVGRIGDQAYFDHFVAPALGDRVAYVGPLGQAELADLVGRSACSLTTPVWAEPFGLVVPEALMTGTPVAAHDVGGVTEIARGSVGITTVTPGDPAALAVAARDLIEASRTPGGRDDIRASTIARFSLGARVDRLEEVLRATVRREGLRREGLDHDALEVDTSDASDASHAERPEEAA
;
A
#
# COMPACT_ATOMS: atom_id res chain seq x y z
N MET A 1 17.20 -4.79 -28.73
CA MET A 1 15.78 -5.12 -28.58
C MET A 1 14.99 -3.83 -28.66
N THR A 2 13.93 -3.76 -29.47
CA THR A 2 13.02 -2.61 -29.49
C THR A 2 12.31 -2.55 -28.14
N PRO A 3 12.25 -1.39 -27.46
CA PRO A 3 11.51 -1.28 -26.20
C PRO A 3 10.05 -1.69 -26.42
N PRO A 4 9.42 -2.38 -25.45
CA PRO A 4 8.04 -2.81 -25.59
C PRO A 4 7.12 -1.59 -25.76
N ARG A 5 6.07 -1.72 -26.58
CA ARG A 5 5.15 -0.60 -26.82
C ARG A 5 4.51 -0.13 -25.51
N PRO A 6 4.19 1.18 -25.38
CA PRO A 6 3.35 1.66 -24.31
C PRO A 6 1.99 0.93 -24.26
N LEU A 7 1.48 0.73 -23.05
CA LEU A 7 0.14 0.21 -22.80
C LEU A 7 -0.86 1.37 -22.68
N ARG A 8 -2.11 1.07 -23.02
CA ARG A 8 -3.28 1.93 -22.77
C ARG A 8 -4.08 1.32 -21.62
N ILE A 9 -4.16 2.04 -20.51
CA ILE A 9 -4.62 1.51 -19.22
C ILE A 9 -5.80 2.34 -18.74
N ALA A 10 -6.89 1.68 -18.35
CA ALA A 10 -7.95 2.31 -17.56
C ALA A 10 -7.79 1.90 -16.10
N THR A 11 -7.47 2.86 -15.23
CA THR A 11 -7.24 2.61 -13.81
C THR A 11 -8.45 3.04 -12.98
N ILE A 12 -8.96 2.17 -12.13
CA ILE A 12 -10.13 2.42 -11.26
C ILE A 12 -9.65 2.59 -9.82
N ALA A 13 -9.77 3.80 -9.29
CA ALA A 13 -9.36 4.15 -7.94
C ALA A 13 -10.40 3.72 -6.88
N PRO A 14 -10.02 3.68 -5.58
CA PRO A 14 -10.98 3.73 -4.49
C PRO A 14 -11.91 4.94 -4.61
N LEU A 15 -13.17 4.78 -4.22
CA LEU A 15 -14.18 5.83 -4.34
C LEU A 15 -14.17 6.84 -3.18
N ARG A 16 -13.35 6.60 -2.15
CA ARG A 16 -13.43 7.31 -0.88
C ARG A 16 -12.66 8.63 -0.88
N TYR A 17 -11.40 8.57 -1.28
CA TYR A 17 -10.49 9.71 -1.19
C TYR A 17 -9.98 10.07 -2.58
N PRO A 18 -9.80 11.37 -2.86
CA PRO A 18 -9.13 11.79 -4.07
C PRO A 18 -7.68 11.30 -4.07
N ILE A 19 -7.21 10.85 -5.23
CA ILE A 19 -5.83 10.42 -5.44
C ILE A 19 -4.96 11.66 -5.61
N ARG A 20 -4.54 12.26 -4.50
CA ARG A 20 -3.72 13.49 -4.43
C ARG A 20 -2.94 13.58 -3.14
N GLN A 21 -2.00 14.52 -3.07
CA GLN A 21 -1.31 14.87 -1.82
C GLN A 21 -2.06 15.96 -1.02
N PRO A 22 -1.96 15.98 0.32
CA PRO A 22 -1.41 14.92 1.16
C PRO A 22 -2.26 13.65 1.07
N HIS A 23 -1.61 12.48 1.04
CA HIS A 23 -2.30 11.22 0.78
C HIS A 23 -3.20 10.81 1.94
N ALA A 24 -4.41 10.36 1.60
CA ALA A 24 -5.34 9.82 2.57
C ALA A 24 -5.06 8.36 2.96
N GLY A 25 -3.92 7.77 2.60
CA GLY A 25 -3.64 6.40 3.00
C GLY A 25 -2.61 5.72 2.11
N GLY A 26 -2.32 4.48 2.47
CA GLY A 26 -1.38 3.65 1.72
C GLY A 26 -1.88 3.34 0.30
N VAL A 27 -3.19 3.13 0.13
CA VAL A 27 -3.77 2.86 -1.21
C VAL A 27 -3.69 4.11 -2.08
N GLU A 28 -4.04 5.28 -1.55
CA GLU A 28 -3.95 6.54 -2.27
C GLU A 28 -2.50 6.89 -2.65
N SER A 29 -1.55 6.67 -1.73
CA SER A 29 -0.12 6.87 -1.99
C SER A 29 0.39 5.89 -3.07
N ALA A 30 0.12 4.60 -2.92
CA ALA A 30 0.57 3.57 -3.86
C ALA A 30 0.00 3.83 -5.28
N LEU A 31 -1.29 4.15 -5.37
CA LEU A 31 -1.94 4.42 -6.65
C LEU A 31 -1.45 5.72 -7.30
N TRP A 32 -1.23 6.78 -6.52
CA TRP A 32 -0.69 8.03 -7.04
C TRP A 32 0.70 7.81 -7.65
N ASN A 33 1.58 7.11 -6.95
CA ASN A 33 2.93 6.78 -7.41
C ASN A 33 2.92 5.85 -8.63
N GLU A 34 2.02 4.86 -8.66
CA GLU A 34 1.86 3.96 -9.80
C GLU A 34 1.43 4.70 -11.07
N VAL A 35 0.37 5.52 -10.99
CA VAL A 35 -0.13 6.30 -12.13
C VAL A 35 0.92 7.28 -12.63
N ALA A 36 1.60 7.98 -11.71
CA ALA A 36 2.67 8.91 -12.06
C ALA A 36 3.82 8.20 -12.80
N THR A 37 4.24 7.03 -12.31
CA THR A 37 5.35 6.27 -12.89
C THR A 37 5.00 5.63 -14.22
N LEU A 38 3.81 5.04 -14.35
CA LEU A 38 3.36 4.48 -15.63
C LEU A 38 3.28 5.58 -16.71
N ARG A 39 2.74 6.75 -16.36
CA ARG A 39 2.69 7.90 -17.30
C ARG A 39 4.08 8.43 -17.64
N SER A 40 5.00 8.52 -16.68
CA SER A 40 6.38 8.98 -16.94
C SER A 40 7.16 8.01 -17.84
N ARG A 41 6.83 6.72 -17.79
CA ARG A 41 7.32 5.67 -18.71
C ARG A 41 6.61 5.63 -20.07
N GLY A 42 5.70 6.57 -20.32
CA GLY A 42 5.05 6.76 -21.62
C GLY A 42 3.76 5.96 -21.82
N HIS A 43 3.29 5.22 -20.81
CA HIS A 43 1.98 4.57 -20.87
C HIS A 43 0.86 5.60 -20.89
N HIS A 44 -0.20 5.31 -21.64
CA HIS A 44 -1.44 6.07 -21.55
C HIS A 44 -2.26 5.49 -20.41
N VAL A 45 -2.57 6.31 -19.40
CA VAL A 45 -3.33 5.89 -18.21
C VAL A 45 -4.49 6.85 -18.00
N ASP A 46 -5.71 6.38 -18.22
CA ASP A 46 -6.92 7.07 -17.78
C ASP A 46 -7.24 6.68 -16.33
N LEU A 47 -7.77 7.63 -15.56
CA LEU A 47 -8.09 7.42 -14.15
C LEU A 47 -9.58 7.63 -13.89
N VAL A 48 -10.27 6.59 -13.42
CA VAL A 48 -11.61 6.66 -12.82
C VAL A 48 -11.45 6.91 -11.33
N ALA A 49 -11.77 8.10 -10.84
CA ALA A 49 -11.49 8.49 -9.46
C ALA A 49 -12.42 9.59 -8.92
N PRO A 50 -12.48 9.77 -7.59
CA PRO A 50 -13.19 10.88 -6.96
C PRO A 50 -12.74 12.24 -7.48
N ARG A 51 -13.70 13.14 -7.66
CA ARG A 51 -13.44 14.55 -8.01
C ARG A 51 -12.40 15.14 -7.06
N GLY A 52 -11.45 15.86 -7.64
CA GLY A 52 -10.34 16.47 -6.92
C GLY A 52 -9.07 15.62 -6.92
N SER A 53 -9.12 14.37 -7.42
CA SER A 53 -7.91 13.58 -7.70
C SER A 53 -7.01 14.29 -8.70
N ASP A 54 -5.71 14.07 -8.57
CA ASP A 54 -4.73 14.41 -9.59
C ASP A 54 -4.98 13.55 -10.85
N PHE A 55 -4.26 13.84 -11.93
CA PHE A 55 -4.24 13.02 -13.15
C PHE A 55 -5.57 12.95 -13.95
N MET A 56 -6.61 13.67 -13.54
CA MET A 56 -7.95 13.63 -14.16
C MET A 56 -8.10 14.50 -15.42
N THR A 57 -7.16 15.41 -15.69
CA THR A 57 -7.25 16.33 -16.83
C THR A 57 -7.18 15.60 -18.17
N GLY A 58 -8.12 15.88 -19.07
CA GLY A 58 -8.17 15.32 -20.43
C GLY A 58 -8.86 13.96 -20.55
N GLY A 59 -9.28 13.37 -19.42
CA GLY A 59 -10.04 12.13 -19.40
C GLY A 59 -11.55 12.32 -19.66
N PRO A 60 -12.29 11.22 -19.90
CA PRO A 60 -13.74 11.23 -20.00
C PRO A 60 -14.45 11.81 -18.77
N ALA A 61 -15.57 12.52 -18.99
CA ALA A 61 -16.36 13.09 -17.91
C ALA A 61 -16.98 12.01 -17.00
N GLU A 62 -17.29 10.83 -17.56
CA GLU A 62 -17.83 9.68 -16.86
C GLU A 62 -16.84 9.08 -15.86
N TYR A 63 -15.54 9.35 -16.01
CA TYR A 63 -14.50 8.83 -15.11
C TYR A 63 -14.39 9.65 -13.81
N VAL A 64 -15.13 10.76 -13.70
CA VAL A 64 -15.13 11.61 -12.50
C VAL A 64 -16.24 11.18 -11.54
N MET A 65 -15.84 10.54 -10.44
CA MET A 65 -16.75 10.16 -9.36
C MET A 65 -17.08 11.37 -8.48
N PRO A 66 -18.20 11.37 -7.73
CA PRO A 66 -18.52 12.44 -6.79
C PRO A 66 -17.41 12.61 -5.75
N ALA A 67 -17.28 13.81 -5.18
CA ALA A 67 -16.43 13.99 -4.02
C ALA A 67 -17.17 13.47 -2.78
N VAL A 68 -16.48 12.75 -1.89
CA VAL A 68 -17.03 12.38 -0.59
C VAL A 68 -17.14 13.65 0.25
N ALA A 69 -18.36 13.96 0.68
CA ALA A 69 -18.66 15.06 1.59
C ALA A 69 -19.56 14.52 2.71
N TRP A 70 -19.05 14.60 3.94
CA TRP A 70 -19.79 14.22 5.15
C TRP A 70 -20.70 15.38 5.56
N ALA A 71 -21.95 15.08 5.93
CA ALA A 71 -22.89 16.09 6.38
C ALA A 71 -22.52 16.61 7.78
N GLU A 72 -23.04 17.78 8.15
CA GLU A 72 -22.83 18.35 9.48
C GLU A 72 -23.37 17.38 10.55
N GLY A 73 -22.50 17.01 11.50
CA GLY A 73 -22.81 16.05 12.57
C GLY A 73 -22.54 14.57 12.23
N GLU A 74 -22.18 14.24 10.98
CA GLU A 74 -21.65 12.91 10.66
C GLU A 74 -20.20 12.78 11.12
N ILE A 75 -19.84 11.60 11.64
CA ILE A 75 -18.47 11.28 12.01
C ILE A 75 -17.84 10.60 10.79
N ALA A 76 -16.86 11.27 10.19
CA ALA A 76 -16.08 10.68 9.11
C ALA A 76 -15.35 9.44 9.62
N ALA A 77 -15.51 8.32 8.93
CA ALA A 77 -14.79 7.08 9.20
C ALA A 77 -14.10 6.57 7.93
N ASP A 78 -13.04 5.79 8.12
CA ASP A 78 -12.23 5.26 7.01
C ASP A 78 -12.84 4.03 6.32
N ASP A 79 -13.85 3.41 6.91
CA ASP A 79 -14.47 2.15 6.47
C ASP A 79 -15.93 2.32 5.98
N THR A 80 -16.62 3.40 6.32
CA THR A 80 -18.03 3.66 5.92
C THR A 80 -18.19 4.89 5.05
N TYR A 81 -19.18 4.97 4.17
CA TYR A 81 -19.42 6.17 3.34
C TYR A 81 -20.49 7.07 3.98
N PRO A 82 -20.53 8.38 3.68
CA PRO A 82 -21.66 9.23 4.05
C PRO A 82 -22.98 8.63 3.56
N ALA A 83 -24.06 8.86 4.30
CA ALA A 83 -25.37 8.35 3.92
C ALA A 83 -25.75 8.82 2.49
N GLY A 84 -26.16 7.88 1.63
CA GLY A 84 -26.53 8.15 0.25
C GLY A 84 -25.38 8.38 -0.73
N TYR A 85 -24.12 8.43 -0.28
CA TYR A 85 -22.98 8.64 -1.20
C TYR A 85 -22.89 7.56 -2.28
N LEU A 86 -23.08 6.30 -1.90
CA LEU A 86 -23.02 5.18 -2.85
C LEU A 86 -24.18 5.20 -3.85
N ASP A 87 -25.34 5.77 -3.49
CA ASP A 87 -26.48 5.92 -4.40
C ASP A 87 -26.14 6.84 -5.57
N ASP A 88 -25.24 7.81 -5.37
CA ASP A 88 -24.73 8.70 -6.42
C ASP A 88 -23.46 8.16 -7.10
N ALA A 89 -22.56 7.54 -6.34
CA ALA A 89 -21.25 7.10 -6.84
C ALA A 89 -21.34 5.83 -7.69
N LEU A 90 -22.20 4.86 -7.31
CA LEU A 90 -22.29 3.58 -8.00
C LEU A 90 -22.87 3.69 -9.43
N PRO A 91 -23.93 4.45 -9.71
CA PRO A 91 -24.40 4.65 -11.08
C PRO A 91 -23.34 5.32 -11.97
N ARG A 92 -22.50 6.20 -11.41
CA ARG A 92 -21.39 6.81 -12.14
C ARG A 92 -20.26 5.83 -12.41
N LEU A 93 -19.90 5.01 -11.43
CA LEU A 93 -18.94 3.93 -11.61
C LEU A 93 -19.42 2.95 -12.68
N ASP A 94 -20.69 2.56 -12.65
CA ASP A 94 -21.28 1.69 -13.67
C ASP A 94 -21.24 2.32 -15.07
N ALA A 95 -21.56 3.62 -15.18
CA ALA A 95 -21.42 4.36 -16.44
C ALA A 95 -19.96 4.43 -16.95
N ALA A 96 -18.98 4.54 -16.05
CA ALA A 96 -17.56 4.50 -16.40
C ALA A 96 -17.17 3.11 -16.92
N LEU A 97 -17.60 2.03 -16.26
CA LEU A 97 -17.38 0.64 -16.70
C LEU A 97 -18.06 0.37 -18.06
N ASP A 98 -19.26 0.89 -18.27
CA ASP A 98 -19.96 0.81 -19.55
C ASP A 98 -19.24 1.57 -20.66
N ARG A 99 -18.64 2.73 -20.35
CA ARG A 99 -17.80 3.44 -21.29
C ARG A 99 -16.56 2.62 -21.65
N ILE A 100 -15.84 2.09 -20.66
CA ILE A 100 -14.69 1.20 -20.90
C ILE A 100 -15.10 0.04 -21.82
N ARG A 101 -16.25 -0.59 -21.56
CA ARG A 101 -16.78 -1.68 -22.39
C ARG A 101 -17.10 -1.25 -23.83
N ARG A 102 -17.74 -0.09 -24.02
CA ARG A 102 -18.06 0.44 -25.36
C ARG A 102 -16.82 0.85 -26.15
N HIS A 103 -15.75 1.18 -25.44
CA HIS A 103 -14.47 1.63 -25.96
C HIS A 103 -13.36 0.62 -25.65
N ALA A 104 -13.67 -0.68 -25.62
CA ALA A 104 -12.73 -1.72 -25.22
C ALA A 104 -11.46 -1.69 -26.07
N ASP A 105 -11.57 -1.37 -27.36
CA ASP A 105 -10.44 -1.27 -28.28
C ASP A 105 -9.47 -0.12 -27.95
N ASP A 106 -9.88 0.86 -27.13
CA ASP A 106 -9.04 1.98 -26.67
C ASP A 106 -8.10 1.55 -25.53
N TYR A 107 -8.36 0.40 -24.88
CA TYR A 107 -7.60 -0.06 -23.72
C TYR A 107 -6.97 -1.44 -23.96
N ASP A 108 -5.76 -1.62 -23.44
CA ASP A 108 -5.11 -2.92 -23.39
C ASP A 108 -5.51 -3.67 -22.11
N VAL A 109 -5.62 -2.96 -20.98
CA VAL A 109 -5.89 -3.56 -19.66
C VAL A 109 -6.62 -2.56 -18.75
N VAL A 110 -7.49 -3.09 -17.88
CA VAL A 110 -8.09 -2.36 -16.76
C VAL A 110 -7.33 -2.71 -15.48
N VAL A 111 -6.90 -1.71 -14.72
CA VAL A 111 -6.23 -1.88 -13.43
C VAL A 111 -7.16 -1.39 -12.31
N ASN A 112 -7.59 -2.29 -11.43
CA ASN A 112 -8.59 -2.03 -10.42
C ASN A 112 -7.98 -1.98 -9.01
N HIS A 113 -8.22 -0.86 -8.33
CA HIS A 113 -7.91 -0.63 -6.90
C HIS A 113 -9.19 -0.29 -6.11
N CYS A 114 -10.36 -0.37 -6.75
CA CYS A 114 -11.63 -0.07 -6.09
C CYS A 114 -11.98 -1.17 -5.09
N LEU A 115 -12.37 -0.74 -3.88
CA LEU A 115 -12.78 -1.62 -2.80
C LEU A 115 -14.30 -1.88 -2.79
N HIS A 116 -14.98 -1.62 -3.91
CA HIS A 116 -16.38 -1.99 -4.14
C HIS A 116 -16.46 -3.18 -5.11
N GLY A 117 -17.47 -4.04 -4.98
CA GLY A 117 -17.57 -5.26 -5.79
C GLY A 117 -17.82 -5.05 -7.28
N LEU A 118 -18.45 -3.93 -7.66
CA LEU A 118 -18.94 -3.69 -9.02
C LEU A 118 -17.88 -3.90 -10.14
N PRO A 119 -16.63 -3.40 -10.04
CA PRO A 119 -15.61 -3.68 -11.07
C PRO A 119 -15.24 -5.16 -11.18
N LEU A 120 -15.27 -5.91 -10.07
CA LEU A 120 -15.00 -7.36 -10.07
C LEU A 120 -16.15 -8.13 -10.72
N GLU A 121 -17.40 -7.82 -10.36
CA GLU A 121 -18.60 -8.42 -10.95
C GLU A 121 -18.65 -8.19 -12.47
N ARG A 122 -18.25 -7.00 -12.92
CA ARG A 122 -18.26 -6.62 -14.33
C ARG A 122 -17.05 -7.14 -15.10
N ALA A 123 -16.01 -7.69 -14.45
CA ALA A 123 -14.71 -7.95 -15.05
C ALA A 123 -14.78 -8.79 -16.33
N GLY A 124 -15.54 -9.88 -16.34
CA GLY A 124 -15.69 -10.75 -17.51
C GLY A 124 -16.51 -10.14 -18.66
N SER A 125 -17.21 -9.03 -18.42
CA SER A 125 -18.08 -8.36 -19.41
C SER A 125 -17.47 -7.12 -20.06
N LEU A 126 -16.29 -6.66 -19.60
CA LEU A 126 -15.69 -5.41 -20.07
C LEU A 126 -15.08 -5.51 -21.47
N GLY A 127 -14.80 -6.71 -21.98
CA GLY A 127 -14.07 -6.87 -23.25
C GLY A 127 -12.61 -6.42 -23.17
N VAL A 128 -12.10 -6.13 -21.97
CA VAL A 128 -10.71 -5.76 -21.65
C VAL A 128 -10.28 -6.59 -20.44
N PRO A 129 -9.07 -7.18 -20.44
CA PRO A 129 -8.61 -7.93 -19.28
C PRO A 129 -8.49 -7.03 -18.04
N VAL A 130 -8.85 -7.56 -16.87
CA VAL A 130 -8.83 -6.82 -15.60
C VAL A 130 -7.75 -7.39 -14.68
N VAL A 131 -6.93 -6.50 -14.10
CA VAL A 131 -5.98 -6.81 -13.04
C VAL A 131 -6.40 -6.04 -11.78
N SER A 132 -6.64 -6.74 -10.67
CA SER A 132 -7.13 -6.16 -9.43
C SER A 132 -6.09 -6.32 -8.31
N THR A 133 -5.80 -5.24 -7.58
CA THR A 133 -4.86 -5.30 -6.44
C THR A 133 -5.63 -5.39 -5.11
N LEU A 134 -5.31 -6.41 -4.31
CA LEU A 134 -5.85 -6.68 -2.99
C LEU A 134 -5.04 -5.91 -1.94
N HIS A 135 -5.65 -4.87 -1.37
CA HIS A 135 -5.04 -3.97 -0.38
C HIS A 135 -5.47 -4.24 1.07
N THR A 136 -6.49 -5.07 1.25
CA THR A 136 -7.19 -5.29 2.53
C THR A 136 -7.28 -6.78 2.84
N PRO A 137 -7.62 -7.15 4.09
CA PRO A 137 -8.12 -8.49 4.38
C PRO A 137 -9.33 -8.85 3.51
N VAL A 138 -9.75 -10.11 3.57
CA VAL A 138 -10.89 -10.61 2.78
C VAL A 138 -12.16 -9.81 3.10
N ILE A 139 -12.72 -9.16 2.06
CA ILE A 139 -14.01 -8.49 2.12
C ILE A 139 -15.05 -9.40 1.47
N PRO A 140 -16.06 -9.91 2.22
CA PRO A 140 -17.05 -10.86 1.69
C PRO A 140 -17.75 -10.38 0.42
N GLU A 141 -18.04 -9.09 0.32
CA GLU A 141 -18.70 -8.45 -0.82
C GLU A 141 -17.83 -8.52 -2.08
N LEU A 142 -16.51 -8.31 -1.96
CA LEU A 142 -15.58 -8.43 -3.08
C LEU A 142 -15.45 -9.87 -3.55
N LEU A 143 -15.41 -10.83 -2.62
CA LEU A 143 -15.37 -12.25 -2.92
C LEU A 143 -16.66 -12.70 -3.64
N ALA A 144 -17.82 -12.24 -3.18
CA ALA A 144 -19.10 -12.52 -3.82
C ALA A 144 -19.14 -11.95 -5.24
N ALA A 145 -18.65 -10.71 -5.44
CA ALA A 145 -18.60 -10.07 -6.74
C ALA A 145 -17.67 -10.77 -7.74
N ASP A 146 -16.46 -11.18 -7.32
CA ASP A 146 -15.58 -11.99 -8.17
C ASP A 146 -16.24 -13.31 -8.61
N ARG A 147 -16.92 -13.99 -7.67
CA ARG A 147 -17.63 -15.24 -7.96
C ARG A 147 -18.81 -15.04 -8.90
N ALA A 148 -19.46 -13.88 -8.85
CA ALA A 148 -20.59 -13.51 -9.71
C ALA A 148 -20.16 -13.11 -11.14
N SER A 149 -18.89 -12.80 -11.38
CA SER A 149 -18.40 -12.41 -12.70
C SER A 149 -18.58 -13.53 -13.73
N VAL A 150 -19.19 -13.18 -14.86
CA VAL A 150 -19.45 -14.08 -16.00
C VAL A 150 -18.58 -13.66 -17.19
N GLY A 151 -18.02 -14.64 -17.91
CA GLY A 151 -17.19 -14.38 -19.11
C GLY A 151 -15.71 -14.17 -18.82
N GLY A 152 -15.29 -14.27 -17.56
CA GLY A 152 -13.91 -14.10 -17.12
C GLY A 152 -13.84 -13.55 -15.70
N ARG A 153 -12.64 -13.54 -15.11
CA ARG A 153 -12.36 -12.97 -13.79
C ARG A 153 -11.12 -12.11 -13.82
N SER A 154 -10.94 -11.30 -12.78
CA SER A 154 -9.72 -10.52 -12.60
C SER A 154 -8.49 -11.43 -12.41
N THR A 155 -7.33 -10.99 -12.89
CA THR A 155 -6.06 -11.44 -12.34
C THR A 155 -5.80 -10.67 -11.05
N PHE A 156 -5.49 -11.36 -9.96
CA PHE A 156 -5.28 -10.70 -8.67
C PHE A 156 -3.81 -10.49 -8.34
N LEU A 157 -3.52 -9.34 -7.76
CA LEU A 157 -2.25 -8.97 -7.14
C LEU A 157 -2.47 -8.81 -5.64
N SER A 158 -1.49 -9.19 -4.82
CA SER A 158 -1.53 -8.98 -3.36
C SER A 158 -0.32 -8.19 -2.90
N VAL A 159 -0.54 -7.21 -2.02
CA VAL A 159 0.51 -6.32 -1.51
C VAL A 159 1.50 -7.00 -0.56
N SER A 160 1.22 -8.23 -0.13
CA SER A 160 2.10 -9.05 0.72
C SER A 160 1.77 -10.53 0.56
N ARG A 161 2.64 -11.40 1.08
CA ARG A 161 2.36 -12.84 1.17
C ARG A 161 1.20 -13.10 2.13
N HIS A 162 1.14 -12.39 3.25
CA HIS A 162 0.09 -12.47 4.26
C HIS A 162 -1.29 -12.21 3.64
N THR A 163 -1.44 -11.11 2.87
CA THR A 163 -2.68 -10.83 2.14
C THR A 163 -2.97 -11.93 1.10
N ALA A 164 -1.96 -12.42 0.38
CA ALA A 164 -2.16 -13.50 -0.59
C ALA A 164 -2.67 -14.79 0.07
N ASP A 165 -2.11 -15.16 1.23
CA ASP A 165 -2.47 -16.37 1.96
C ASP A 165 -3.89 -16.27 2.53
N GLU A 166 -4.28 -15.12 3.08
CA GLU A 166 -5.65 -14.88 3.56
C GLU A 166 -6.69 -15.00 2.43
N TRP A 167 -6.40 -14.42 1.26
CA TRP A 167 -7.31 -14.48 0.11
C TRP A 167 -7.31 -15.86 -0.57
N SER A 168 -6.17 -16.55 -0.62
CA SER A 168 -6.09 -17.93 -1.13
C SER A 168 -6.89 -18.90 -0.26
N ALA A 169 -6.87 -18.72 1.07
CA ALA A 169 -7.75 -19.46 1.98
C ALA A 169 -9.26 -19.23 1.71
N ALA A 170 -9.63 -18.10 1.11
CA ALA A 170 -10.98 -17.79 0.65
C ALA A 170 -11.28 -18.24 -0.81
N GLY A 171 -10.29 -18.84 -1.48
CA GLY A 171 -10.40 -19.37 -2.84
C GLY A 171 -10.03 -18.38 -3.95
N VAL A 172 -9.23 -17.34 -3.64
CA VAL A 172 -8.74 -16.36 -4.62
C VAL A 172 -7.22 -16.33 -4.60
N ASP A 173 -6.61 -16.93 -5.61
CA ASP A 173 -5.16 -16.89 -5.78
C ASP A 173 -4.70 -15.56 -6.39
N SER A 174 -3.52 -15.10 -5.98
CA SER A 174 -2.97 -13.82 -6.40
C SER A 174 -1.45 -13.88 -6.55
N VAL A 175 -0.91 -13.03 -7.43
CA VAL A 175 0.53 -12.81 -7.55
C VAL A 175 0.95 -11.80 -6.48
N VAL A 176 1.94 -12.16 -5.65
CA VAL A 176 2.48 -11.22 -4.65
C VAL A 176 3.28 -10.13 -5.36
N LEU A 177 2.82 -8.90 -5.22
CA LEU A 177 3.44 -7.67 -5.71
C LEU A 177 3.46 -6.64 -4.58
N PRO A 178 4.53 -6.59 -3.77
CA PRO A 178 4.65 -5.62 -2.68
C PRO A 178 4.50 -4.18 -3.15
N ASN A 179 4.04 -3.30 -2.26
CA ASN A 179 4.07 -1.87 -2.55
C ASN A 179 5.51 -1.37 -2.66
N GLY A 180 5.70 -0.31 -3.43
CA GLY A 180 6.98 0.28 -3.74
C GLY A 180 7.03 1.73 -3.29
N VAL A 181 8.21 2.19 -2.94
CA VAL A 181 8.49 3.55 -2.48
C VAL A 181 9.47 4.19 -3.46
N ASP A 182 9.16 5.41 -3.91
CA ASP A 182 10.06 6.18 -4.78
C ASP A 182 11.24 6.69 -3.94
N GLU A 183 12.41 6.07 -4.14
CA GLU A 183 13.62 6.42 -3.40
C GLU A 183 14.11 7.86 -3.67
N SER A 184 13.67 8.50 -4.75
CA SER A 184 13.98 9.90 -5.06
C SER A 184 13.12 10.89 -4.25
N LEU A 185 11.91 10.48 -3.87
CA LEU A 185 11.00 11.26 -3.03
C LEU A 185 11.22 11.01 -1.53
N TRP A 186 11.85 9.89 -1.19
CA TRP A 186 12.27 9.54 0.17
C TRP A 186 13.79 9.46 0.28
N PRO A 187 14.53 10.58 0.15
CA PRO A 187 16.00 10.57 0.14
C PRO A 187 16.60 10.16 1.49
N LEU A 188 17.87 9.73 1.47
CA LEU A 188 18.63 9.45 2.69
C LEU A 188 18.67 10.69 3.58
N GLY A 189 18.21 10.55 4.82
CA GLY A 189 18.21 11.61 5.81
C GLY A 189 19.46 11.59 6.69
N PRO A 190 19.75 12.71 7.39
CA PRO A 190 20.91 12.81 8.29
C PRO A 190 20.70 12.10 9.64
N GLY A 191 19.47 11.65 9.94
CA GLY A 191 19.07 11.25 11.29
C GLY A 191 18.92 12.44 12.23
N GLY A 192 18.55 12.16 13.48
CA GLY A 192 18.38 13.18 14.50
C GLY A 192 18.13 12.59 15.88
N ALA A 193 17.47 13.38 16.74
CA ALA A 193 17.30 13.06 18.16
C ALA A 193 15.86 12.65 18.54
N GLY A 194 14.87 13.02 17.74
CA GLY A 194 13.46 12.76 18.01
C GLY A 194 12.92 11.51 17.33
N LEU A 195 11.80 11.01 17.84
CA LEU A 195 11.03 9.93 17.28
C LEU A 195 9.98 10.50 16.32
N VAL A 196 9.59 9.70 15.34
CA VAL A 196 8.44 10.00 14.47
C VAL A 196 7.45 8.85 14.51
N TRP A 197 6.18 9.20 14.46
CA TRP A 197 5.10 8.29 14.15
C TRP A 197 4.27 8.93 13.04
N PHE A 198 3.93 8.16 12.01
CA PHE A 198 3.11 8.68 10.93
C PHE A 198 2.15 7.62 10.41
N GLY A 199 0.93 8.07 10.10
CA GLY A 199 -0.16 7.19 9.72
C GLY A 199 -1.52 7.78 10.05
N ARG A 200 -2.57 6.99 9.85
CA ARG A 200 -3.94 7.38 10.18
C ARG A 200 -4.13 7.32 11.68
N LEU A 201 -4.61 8.40 12.31
CA LEU A 201 -4.86 8.39 13.76
C LEU A 201 -6.22 7.71 14.01
N VAL A 202 -6.16 6.38 14.10
CA VAL A 202 -7.29 5.47 14.34
C VAL A 202 -6.87 4.36 15.33
N PRO A 203 -7.82 3.68 16.01
CA PRO A 203 -7.50 2.66 17.00
C PRO A 203 -6.56 1.56 16.52
N GLU A 204 -6.81 1.02 15.31
CA GLU A 204 -6.03 -0.07 14.70
C GLU A 204 -4.54 0.28 14.47
N LYS A 205 -4.18 1.57 14.41
CA LYS A 205 -2.81 2.05 14.21
C LYS A 205 -2.05 2.31 15.51
N GLY A 206 -2.73 2.29 16.65
CA GLY A 206 -2.07 2.23 17.97
C GLY A 206 -1.19 3.42 18.34
N THR A 207 -1.42 4.63 17.81
CA THR A 207 -0.66 5.86 18.11
C THR A 207 -0.38 6.09 19.61
N HIS A 208 -1.31 5.73 20.50
CA HIS A 208 -1.13 5.82 21.95
C HIS A 208 0.05 4.97 22.47
N LEU A 209 0.31 3.82 21.84
CA LEU A 209 1.42 2.93 22.19
C LEU A 209 2.77 3.56 21.78
N ALA A 210 2.80 4.32 20.68
CA ALA A 210 3.98 5.09 20.30
C ALA A 210 4.25 6.24 21.28
N ILE A 211 3.20 6.91 21.77
CA ILE A 211 3.30 7.92 22.83
C ILE A 211 3.86 7.30 24.12
N GLU A 212 3.36 6.15 24.52
CA GLU A 212 3.84 5.44 25.73
C GLU A 212 5.30 5.02 25.59
N ALA A 213 5.69 4.45 24.44
CA ALA A 213 7.08 4.09 24.17
C ALA A 213 8.02 5.32 24.17
N ALA A 214 7.58 6.44 23.58
CA ALA A 214 8.35 7.69 23.58
C ALA A 214 8.57 8.23 25.00
N ARG A 215 7.56 8.13 25.87
CA ARG A 215 7.67 8.49 27.30
C ARG A 215 8.66 7.61 28.04
N LEU A 216 8.66 6.29 27.77
CA LEU A 216 9.60 5.35 28.37
C LEU A 216 11.05 5.59 27.91
N LEU A 217 11.23 6.11 26.70
CA LEU A 217 12.54 6.50 26.15
C LEU A 217 13.02 7.89 26.59
N ASP A 218 12.14 8.71 27.14
CA ASP A 218 12.35 10.15 27.37
C ASP A 218 12.83 10.90 26.10
N LEU A 219 12.29 10.54 24.93
CA LEU A 219 12.58 11.20 23.65
C LEU A 219 11.36 11.95 23.11
N PRO A 220 11.55 13.09 22.42
CA PRO A 220 10.44 13.81 21.82
C PRO A 220 9.82 13.01 20.67
N LEU A 221 8.50 13.04 20.51
CA LEU A 221 7.75 12.36 19.45
C LEU A 221 7.00 13.37 18.58
N THR A 222 7.19 13.27 17.26
CA THR A 222 6.36 13.97 16.29
C THR A 222 5.36 13.01 15.64
N ILE A 223 4.08 13.34 15.72
CA ILE A 223 2.95 12.58 15.18
C ILE A 223 2.45 13.27 13.92
N VAL A 224 2.38 12.52 12.82
CA VAL A 224 1.97 13.03 11.50
C VAL A 224 0.83 12.20 10.94
N GLY A 225 -0.15 12.86 10.32
CA GLY A 225 -1.22 12.21 9.58
C GLY A 225 -2.58 12.83 9.84
N ARG A 226 -3.61 12.32 9.17
CA ARG A 226 -4.97 12.78 9.39
C ARG A 226 -5.59 12.10 10.62
N ILE A 227 -6.51 12.81 11.26
CA ILE A 227 -7.44 12.24 12.22
C ILE A 227 -8.47 11.44 11.43
N GLY A 228 -8.41 10.11 11.54
CA GLY A 228 -9.39 9.19 10.95
C GLY A 228 -10.50 8.80 11.93
N ASP A 229 -10.25 9.00 13.23
CA ASP A 229 -11.22 8.81 14.31
C ASP A 229 -11.03 9.93 15.35
N GLN A 230 -12.00 10.84 15.41
CA GLN A 230 -11.95 12.01 16.30
C GLN A 230 -12.04 11.60 17.78
N ALA A 231 -12.84 10.58 18.11
CA ALA A 231 -12.99 10.13 19.49
C ALA A 231 -11.69 9.49 19.99
N TYR A 232 -11.01 8.71 19.15
CA TYR A 232 -9.69 8.17 19.43
C TYR A 232 -8.66 9.28 19.63
N PHE A 233 -8.62 10.28 18.76
CA PHE A 233 -7.71 11.41 18.88
C PHE A 233 -7.92 12.17 20.19
N ASP A 234 -9.16 12.55 20.49
CA ASP A 234 -9.51 13.33 21.69
C ASP A 234 -9.21 12.56 22.98
N HIS A 235 -9.39 11.24 22.98
CA HIS A 235 -9.17 10.41 24.16
C HIS A 235 -7.69 10.07 24.39
N PHE A 236 -6.95 9.74 23.33
CA PHE A 236 -5.62 9.15 23.48
C PHE A 236 -4.46 10.06 23.06
N VAL A 237 -4.67 10.92 22.05
CA VAL A 237 -3.58 11.70 21.45
C VAL A 237 -3.58 13.13 21.97
N ALA A 238 -4.71 13.82 21.91
CA ALA A 238 -4.84 15.22 22.35
C ALA A 238 -4.36 15.45 23.79
N PRO A 239 -4.68 14.59 24.78
CA PRO A 239 -4.23 14.78 26.17
C PRO A 239 -2.73 14.55 26.37
N ALA A 240 -2.06 13.91 25.41
CA ALA A 240 -0.64 13.63 25.46
C ALA A 240 0.23 14.74 24.85
N LEU A 241 -0.36 15.69 24.11
CA LEU A 241 0.36 16.75 23.43
C LEU A 241 0.99 17.75 24.42
N GLY A 242 2.18 18.24 24.10
CA GLY A 242 2.94 19.18 24.93
C GLY A 242 4.40 19.27 24.49
N ASP A 243 5.30 19.65 25.40
CA ASP A 243 6.73 19.90 25.07
C ASP A 243 7.46 18.69 24.47
N ARG A 244 7.02 17.47 24.81
CA ARG A 244 7.65 16.21 24.34
C ARG A 244 6.88 15.51 23.23
N VAL A 245 5.61 15.86 22.97
CA VAL A 245 4.78 15.20 21.95
C VAL A 245 4.07 16.25 21.12
N ALA A 246 4.36 16.28 19.83
CA ALA A 246 3.77 17.22 18.89
C ALA A 246 2.91 16.47 17.86
N TYR A 247 1.75 17.02 17.53
CA TYR A 247 0.94 16.61 16.37
C TYR A 247 0.97 17.74 15.34
N VAL A 248 1.40 17.43 14.12
CA VAL A 248 1.63 18.44 13.06
C VAL A 248 0.63 18.35 11.91
N GLY A 249 -0.39 17.49 12.03
CA GLY A 249 -1.36 17.26 10.96
C GLY A 249 -0.82 16.39 9.83
N PRO A 250 -1.57 16.26 8.72
CA PRO A 250 -1.10 15.58 7.52
C PRO A 250 -0.08 16.44 6.77
N LEU A 251 0.99 15.82 6.27
CA LEU A 251 2.04 16.47 5.49
C LEU A 251 2.05 15.97 4.03
N GLY A 252 2.54 16.81 3.12
CA GLY A 252 2.90 16.37 1.77
C GLY A 252 4.07 15.38 1.82
N GLN A 253 4.25 14.59 0.75
CA GLN A 253 5.24 13.51 0.72
C GLN A 253 6.67 14.01 0.97
N ALA A 254 7.05 15.14 0.37
CA ALA A 254 8.39 15.72 0.54
C ALA A 254 8.65 16.21 1.98
N GLU A 255 7.66 16.86 2.60
CA GLU A 255 7.76 17.34 3.98
C GLU A 255 7.81 16.18 4.98
N LEU A 256 6.99 15.14 4.74
CA LEU A 256 7.02 13.91 5.52
C LEU A 256 8.36 13.19 5.40
N ALA A 257 8.90 13.05 4.19
CA ALA A 257 10.19 12.40 3.96
C ALA A 257 11.35 13.14 4.65
N ASP A 258 11.39 14.48 4.61
CA ASP A 258 12.41 15.26 5.32
C ASP A 258 12.31 15.07 6.85
N LEU A 259 11.09 15.15 7.40
CA LEU A 259 10.86 14.93 8.83
C LEU A 259 11.28 13.52 9.27
N VAL A 260 10.87 12.50 8.51
CA VAL A 260 11.19 11.10 8.81
C VAL A 260 12.70 10.88 8.69
N GLY A 261 13.36 11.43 7.66
CA GLY A 261 14.81 11.34 7.48
C GLY A 261 15.64 12.05 8.56
N ARG A 262 15.07 13.06 9.23
CA ARG A 262 15.66 13.76 10.39
C ARG A 262 15.32 13.10 11.73
N SER A 263 14.60 11.99 11.72
CA SER A 263 14.23 11.28 12.95
C SER A 263 15.28 10.26 13.36
N ALA A 264 15.41 10.04 14.67
CA ALA A 264 16.26 9.03 15.26
C ALA A 264 15.74 7.61 14.96
N CYS A 265 14.41 7.44 15.06
CA CYS A 265 13.71 6.19 14.84
C CYS A 265 12.24 6.49 14.51
N SER A 266 11.64 5.66 13.67
CA SER A 266 10.21 5.63 13.42
C SER A 266 9.55 4.55 14.28
N LEU A 267 8.44 4.90 14.94
CA LEU A 267 7.63 3.95 15.69
C LEU A 267 6.43 3.51 14.83
N THR A 268 6.25 2.21 14.62
CA THR A 268 5.14 1.65 13.84
C THR A 268 4.31 0.69 14.70
N THR A 269 3.11 1.11 15.08
CA THR A 269 2.34 0.46 16.15
C THR A 269 0.98 -0.14 15.74
N PRO A 270 0.78 -0.70 14.53
CA PRO A 270 -0.48 -1.35 14.23
C PRO A 270 -0.76 -2.50 15.21
N VAL A 271 -2.00 -2.64 15.62
CA VAL A 271 -2.48 -3.71 16.54
C VAL A 271 -3.45 -4.67 15.85
N TRP A 272 -3.52 -4.58 14.53
CA TRP A 272 -4.29 -5.42 13.64
C TRP A 272 -3.35 -6.11 12.65
N ALA A 273 -3.87 -7.10 11.92
CA ALA A 273 -3.16 -7.76 10.85
C ALA A 273 -2.98 -6.78 9.66
N GLU A 274 -1.91 -5.98 9.71
CA GLU A 274 -1.63 -4.97 8.69
C GLU A 274 -1.36 -5.63 7.32
N PRO A 275 -2.07 -5.28 6.24
CA PRO A 275 -1.86 -5.91 4.93
C PRO A 275 -0.45 -5.74 4.38
N PHE A 276 0.16 -4.57 4.58
CA PHE A 276 1.55 -4.31 4.15
C PHE A 276 2.30 -3.43 5.16
N GLY A 277 1.80 -2.21 5.39
CA GLY A 277 2.47 -1.24 6.28
C GLY A 277 3.48 -0.36 5.55
N LEU A 278 3.02 0.42 4.56
CA LEU A 278 3.86 1.28 3.68
C LEU A 278 4.77 2.25 4.45
N VAL A 279 4.35 2.69 5.65
CA VAL A 279 5.13 3.58 6.53
C VAL A 279 6.50 2.99 6.92
N VAL A 280 6.62 1.66 6.94
CA VAL A 280 7.87 0.97 7.28
C VAL A 280 8.92 1.18 6.18
N PRO A 281 8.71 0.74 4.92
CA PRO A 281 9.69 0.98 3.87
C PRO A 281 9.87 2.47 3.60
N GLU A 282 8.85 3.31 3.74
CA GLU A 282 8.99 4.78 3.66
C GLU A 282 10.03 5.31 4.66
N ALA A 283 9.98 4.89 5.92
CA ALA A 283 10.98 5.27 6.92
C ALA A 283 12.36 4.70 6.61
N LEU A 284 12.44 3.40 6.30
CA LEU A 284 13.71 2.74 6.01
C LEU A 284 14.38 3.29 4.74
N MET A 285 13.62 3.75 3.73
CA MET A 285 14.17 4.44 2.56
C MET A 285 14.99 5.67 2.99
N THR A 286 14.56 6.42 4.00
CA THR A 286 15.30 7.58 4.50
C THR A 286 16.52 7.23 5.38
N GLY A 287 16.82 5.94 5.54
CA GLY A 287 17.82 5.43 6.48
C GLY A 287 17.39 5.53 7.94
N THR A 288 16.13 5.86 8.21
CA THR A 288 15.57 5.94 9.57
C THR A 288 15.17 4.54 10.02
N PRO A 289 15.75 4.01 11.11
CA PRO A 289 15.38 2.70 11.60
C PRO A 289 13.95 2.68 12.15
N VAL A 290 13.35 1.50 12.22
CA VAL A 290 11.95 1.29 12.59
C VAL A 290 11.83 0.31 13.74
N ALA A 291 11.25 0.74 14.86
CA ALA A 291 10.72 -0.17 15.87
C ALA A 291 9.24 -0.41 15.57
N ALA A 292 8.85 -1.66 15.39
CA ALA A 292 7.50 -2.00 14.92
C ALA A 292 6.83 -3.10 15.74
N HIS A 293 5.50 -3.15 15.71
CA HIS A 293 4.77 -4.35 16.12
C HIS A 293 4.89 -5.45 15.07
N ASP A 294 4.99 -6.70 15.51
CA ASP A 294 5.09 -7.90 14.67
C ASP A 294 3.70 -8.35 14.19
N VAL A 295 3.20 -7.74 13.11
CA VAL A 295 1.87 -8.04 12.54
C VAL A 295 1.90 -8.12 11.01
N GLY A 296 1.15 -9.07 10.44
CA GLY A 296 0.84 -9.14 9.01
C GLY A 296 2.06 -8.88 8.09
N GLY A 297 1.88 -7.98 7.13
CA GLY A 297 2.93 -7.57 6.19
C GLY A 297 4.12 -6.86 6.82
N VAL A 298 3.99 -6.30 8.03
CA VAL A 298 5.13 -5.69 8.75
C VAL A 298 6.16 -6.75 9.12
N THR A 299 5.70 -7.94 9.52
CA THR A 299 6.58 -9.10 9.78
C THR A 299 7.38 -9.51 8.54
N GLU A 300 6.77 -9.48 7.35
CA GLU A 300 7.44 -9.81 6.10
C GLU A 300 8.49 -8.78 5.69
N ILE A 301 8.19 -7.49 5.91
CA ILE A 301 9.14 -6.41 5.69
C ILE A 301 10.34 -6.59 6.63
N ALA A 302 10.08 -6.90 7.91
CA ALA A 302 11.13 -7.08 8.91
C ALA A 302 12.09 -8.23 8.59
N ARG A 303 11.59 -9.39 8.12
CA ARG A 303 12.40 -10.60 7.86
C ARG A 303 13.51 -10.46 6.81
N GLY A 304 13.52 -9.39 6.02
CA GLY A 304 14.55 -9.19 4.99
C GLY A 304 15.07 -7.76 4.88
N SER A 305 14.76 -6.88 5.83
CA SER A 305 15.24 -5.49 5.81
C SER A 305 16.18 -5.25 6.98
N VAL A 306 17.20 -4.43 6.75
CA VAL A 306 18.08 -3.94 7.83
C VAL A 306 17.42 -2.73 8.49
N GLY A 307 17.69 -2.53 9.78
CA GLY A 307 17.21 -1.35 10.52
C GLY A 307 15.78 -1.43 11.04
N ILE A 308 15.20 -2.63 11.11
CA ILE A 308 13.90 -2.86 11.71
C ILE A 308 13.97 -3.94 12.80
N THR A 309 13.29 -3.70 13.90
CA THR A 309 13.09 -4.68 14.96
C THR A 309 11.60 -4.74 15.29
N THR A 310 11.04 -5.95 15.26
CA THR A 310 9.65 -6.17 15.60
C THR A 310 9.49 -6.68 17.03
N VAL A 311 8.41 -6.29 17.69
CA VAL A 311 8.05 -6.70 19.05
C VAL A 311 6.60 -7.16 19.11
N THR A 312 6.24 -7.87 20.18
CA THR A 312 4.84 -8.26 20.43
C THR A 312 3.92 -7.04 20.36
N PRO A 313 2.80 -7.09 19.61
CA PRO A 313 1.86 -5.97 19.53
C PRO A 313 1.29 -5.61 20.89
N GLY A 314 1.21 -4.31 21.19
CA GLY A 314 0.66 -3.83 22.47
C GLY A 314 1.67 -3.78 23.62
N ASP A 315 2.98 -3.90 23.34
CA ASP A 315 4.05 -3.77 24.33
C ASP A 315 4.94 -2.52 24.08
N PRO A 316 4.56 -1.35 24.64
CA PRO A 316 5.35 -0.12 24.52
C PRO A 316 6.75 -0.21 25.15
N ALA A 317 6.95 -1.08 26.14
CA ALA A 317 8.24 -1.22 26.80
C ALA A 317 9.22 -1.98 25.92
N ALA A 318 8.78 -3.08 25.30
CA ALA A 318 9.57 -3.76 24.29
C ALA A 318 9.84 -2.86 23.08
N LEU A 319 8.82 -2.09 22.64
CA LEU A 319 8.99 -1.14 21.53
C LEU A 319 10.04 -0.06 21.85
N ALA A 320 10.03 0.46 23.08
CA ALA A 320 11.02 1.40 23.56
C ALA A 320 12.45 0.81 23.57
N VAL A 321 12.62 -0.42 24.06
CA VAL A 321 13.92 -1.11 24.04
C VAL A 321 14.41 -1.29 22.60
N ALA A 322 13.56 -1.82 21.72
CA ALA A 322 13.89 -2.00 20.30
C ALA A 322 14.31 -0.69 19.62
N ALA A 323 13.57 0.41 19.85
CA ALA A 323 13.90 1.71 19.29
C ALA A 323 15.25 2.24 19.80
N ARG A 324 15.58 2.05 21.09
CA ARG A 324 16.88 2.45 21.66
C ARG A 324 18.04 1.73 20.99
N ASP A 325 17.94 0.41 20.86
CA ASP A 325 19.01 -0.43 20.30
C ASP A 325 19.22 -0.09 18.81
N LEU A 326 18.13 0.16 18.07
CA LEU A 326 18.17 0.61 16.69
C LEU A 326 18.79 2.01 16.52
N ILE A 327 18.49 2.95 17.43
CA ILE A 327 19.11 4.28 17.43
C ILE A 327 20.61 4.16 17.64
N GLU A 328 21.07 3.27 18.52
CA GLU A 328 22.50 3.05 18.73
C GLU A 328 23.16 2.39 17.50
N ALA A 329 22.56 1.34 16.97
CA ALA A 329 23.09 0.62 15.81
C ALA A 329 23.20 1.49 14.55
N SER A 330 22.21 2.35 14.30
CA SER A 330 22.16 3.22 13.11
C SER A 330 23.16 4.39 13.15
N ARG A 331 23.79 4.68 14.30
CA ARG A 331 24.84 5.70 14.44
C ARG A 331 26.22 5.23 13.97
N THR A 332 26.38 3.94 13.69
CA THR A 332 27.61 3.41 13.12
C THR A 332 27.87 4.00 11.72
N PRO A 333 29.14 4.22 11.32
CA PRO A 333 29.44 4.71 9.97
C PRO A 333 28.84 3.78 8.90
N GLY A 334 27.99 4.34 8.02
CA GLY A 334 27.29 3.59 6.97
C GLY A 334 25.98 2.92 7.42
N GLY A 335 25.64 2.93 8.71
CA GLY A 335 24.46 2.22 9.21
C GLY A 335 23.14 2.66 8.56
N ARG A 336 22.93 3.97 8.37
CA ARG A 336 21.73 4.50 7.67
C ARG A 336 21.75 4.21 6.17
N ASP A 337 22.93 4.21 5.55
CA ASP A 337 23.11 3.85 4.15
C ASP A 337 22.75 2.38 3.92
N ASP A 338 23.17 1.48 4.80
CA ASP A 338 22.86 0.04 4.75
C ASP A 338 21.35 -0.22 4.91
N ILE A 339 20.71 0.48 5.84
CA ILE A 339 19.24 0.45 6.02
C ILE A 339 18.55 0.82 4.69
N ARG A 340 18.93 1.95 4.11
CA ARG A 340 18.38 2.43 2.84
C ARG A 340 18.65 1.44 1.70
N ALA A 341 19.88 0.97 1.55
CA ALA A 341 20.28 0.07 0.47
C ALA A 341 19.50 -1.25 0.51
N SER A 342 19.33 -1.84 1.71
CA SER A 342 18.53 -3.06 1.90
C SER A 342 17.06 -2.85 1.52
N THR A 343 16.53 -1.65 1.77
CA THR A 343 15.13 -1.30 1.48
C THR A 343 14.92 -1.06 -0.01
N ILE A 344 15.83 -0.33 -0.67
CA ILE A 344 15.80 -0.09 -2.13
C ILE A 344 15.79 -1.42 -2.89
N ALA A 345 16.63 -2.37 -2.49
CA ALA A 345 16.73 -3.68 -3.13
C ALA A 345 15.42 -4.48 -3.13
N ARG A 346 14.50 -4.19 -2.21
CA ARG A 346 13.24 -4.94 -2.02
C ARG A 346 11.99 -4.17 -2.42
N PHE A 347 12.00 -2.85 -2.21
CA PHE A 347 10.80 -2.02 -2.26
C PHE A 347 10.96 -0.76 -3.11
N SER A 348 11.95 -0.69 -4.02
CA SER A 348 12.01 0.40 -5.01
C SER A 348 10.74 0.41 -5.87
N LEU A 349 10.17 1.60 -6.05
CA LEU A 349 9.02 1.81 -6.93
C LEU A 349 9.36 1.40 -8.38
N GLY A 350 10.59 1.64 -8.84
CA GLY A 350 11.04 1.27 -10.18
C GLY A 350 10.91 -0.23 -10.43
N ALA A 351 11.51 -1.04 -9.55
CA ALA A 351 11.46 -2.51 -9.63
C ALA A 351 10.03 -3.06 -9.50
N ARG A 352 9.21 -2.45 -8.63
CA ARG A 352 7.79 -2.79 -8.55
C ARG A 352 7.08 -2.56 -9.89
N VAL A 353 7.25 -1.39 -10.50
CA VAL A 353 6.55 -1.04 -11.75
C VAL A 353 7.06 -1.90 -12.91
N ASP A 354 8.33 -2.29 -12.94
CA ASP A 354 8.83 -3.30 -13.89
C ASP A 354 8.04 -4.60 -13.79
N ARG A 355 7.87 -5.12 -12.57
CA ARG A 355 7.09 -6.33 -12.33
C ARG A 355 5.60 -6.16 -12.64
N LEU A 356 5.03 -5.00 -12.35
CA LEU A 356 3.65 -4.68 -12.73
C LEU A 356 3.49 -4.74 -14.24
N GLU A 357 4.37 -4.08 -15.00
CA GLU A 357 4.33 -4.10 -16.47
C GLU A 357 4.41 -5.53 -17.03
N GLU A 358 5.25 -6.39 -16.45
CA GLU A 358 5.32 -7.80 -16.82
C GLU A 358 3.98 -8.51 -16.65
N VAL A 359 3.34 -8.32 -15.48
CA VAL A 359 2.01 -8.91 -15.21
C VAL A 359 0.97 -8.36 -16.17
N LEU A 360 0.89 -7.04 -16.35
CA LEU A 360 -0.07 -6.42 -17.27
C LEU A 360 0.10 -6.97 -18.69
N ARG A 361 1.34 -7.06 -19.20
CA ARG A 361 1.62 -7.60 -20.55
C ARG A 361 1.31 -9.08 -20.66
N ALA A 362 1.59 -9.87 -19.61
CA ALA A 362 1.26 -11.28 -19.57
C ALA A 362 -0.26 -11.50 -19.62
N THR A 363 -1.02 -10.72 -18.84
CA THR A 363 -2.49 -10.77 -18.83
C THR A 363 -3.07 -10.39 -20.20
N VAL A 364 -2.57 -9.31 -20.82
CA VAL A 364 -2.99 -8.89 -22.18
C VAL A 364 -2.73 -10.00 -23.21
N ARG A 365 -1.54 -10.61 -23.18
CA ARG A 365 -1.19 -11.70 -24.11
C ARG A 365 -2.10 -12.91 -23.94
N ARG A 366 -2.36 -13.33 -22.69
CA ARG A 366 -3.22 -14.47 -22.38
C ARG A 366 -4.65 -14.26 -22.88
N GLU A 367 -5.17 -13.06 -22.67
CA GLU A 367 -6.52 -12.71 -23.13
C GLU A 367 -6.62 -12.69 -24.67
N GLY A 368 -5.56 -12.25 -25.37
CA GLY A 368 -5.47 -12.36 -26.83
C GLY A 368 -5.55 -13.82 -27.31
N LEU A 369 -4.75 -14.71 -26.70
CA LEU A 369 -4.76 -16.14 -27.02
C LEU A 369 -6.12 -16.80 -26.76
N ARG A 370 -6.80 -16.42 -25.67
CA ARG A 370 -8.16 -16.89 -25.36
C ARG A 370 -9.16 -16.52 -26.45
N ARG A 371 -9.14 -15.27 -26.91
CA ARG A 371 -10.03 -14.78 -27.97
C ARG A 371 -9.80 -15.45 -29.32
N GLU A 372 -8.56 -15.82 -29.59
CA GLU A 372 -8.17 -16.57 -30.80
C GLU A 372 -8.46 -18.08 -30.69
N GLY A 373 -8.93 -18.56 -29.53
CA GLY A 373 -9.19 -19.99 -29.29
C GLY A 373 -7.92 -20.82 -29.15
N LEU A 374 -6.79 -20.18 -28.86
CA LEU A 374 -5.45 -20.78 -28.77
C LEU A 374 -4.99 -21.02 -27.31
N ASP A 375 -5.83 -20.68 -26.32
CA ASP A 375 -5.55 -20.94 -24.90
C ASP A 375 -5.84 -22.42 -24.58
N HIS A 376 -4.87 -23.28 -24.85
CA HIS A 376 -4.87 -24.67 -24.40
C HIS A 376 -4.21 -24.79 -23.03
N ASP A 377 -4.87 -24.30 -21.97
CA ASP A 377 -4.30 -24.42 -20.61
C ASP A 377 -5.03 -25.46 -19.76
N ALA A 378 -4.29 -26.50 -19.40
CA ALA A 378 -4.29 -27.04 -18.05
C ALA A 378 -2.84 -27.34 -17.63
N LEU A 379 -2.28 -26.46 -16.78
CA LEU A 379 -1.58 -26.75 -15.51
C LEU A 379 -0.19 -26.09 -15.28
N GLU A 380 -0.02 -25.69 -14.02
CA GLU A 380 1.19 -25.48 -13.21
C GLU A 380 2.05 -24.23 -13.46
N VAL A 381 1.84 -23.22 -12.61
CA VAL A 381 2.89 -22.26 -12.24
C VAL A 381 3.70 -22.89 -11.13
N ASP A 382 4.95 -23.23 -11.46
CA ASP A 382 5.98 -23.68 -10.52
C ASP A 382 6.18 -22.63 -9.41
N THR A 383 5.97 -23.05 -8.16
CA THR A 383 6.13 -22.25 -6.95
C THR A 383 7.46 -22.52 -6.24
N SER A 384 8.47 -23.06 -6.92
CA SER A 384 9.78 -23.32 -6.33
C SER A 384 10.91 -22.55 -7.00
N ASP A 385 11.24 -21.36 -6.47
CA ASP A 385 12.65 -20.96 -6.33
C ASP A 385 12.81 -19.79 -5.35
N ALA A 386 13.04 -20.12 -4.07
CA ALA A 386 13.71 -19.25 -3.09
C ALA A 386 13.99 -20.02 -1.78
N SER A 387 14.72 -21.14 -1.84
CA SER A 387 15.47 -21.63 -0.66
C SER A 387 16.41 -22.76 -1.05
N ASP A 388 17.67 -22.45 -1.38
CA ASP A 388 18.76 -23.26 -0.84
C ASP A 388 20.11 -22.52 -0.89
N ALA A 389 20.56 -22.07 0.28
CA ALA A 389 21.98 -21.83 0.53
C ALA A 389 22.28 -21.89 2.05
N SER A 390 22.95 -22.97 2.42
CA SER A 390 23.76 -23.20 3.62
C SER A 390 23.07 -23.58 4.93
N HIS A 391 22.82 -24.89 5.10
CA HIS A 391 23.12 -25.57 6.35
C HIS A 391 24.58 -26.05 6.31
N ALA A 392 25.44 -25.46 7.16
CA ALA A 392 26.77 -26.01 7.43
C ALA A 392 26.66 -26.93 8.64
N GLU A 393 26.86 -28.22 8.40
CA GLU A 393 26.96 -29.29 9.40
C GLU A 393 28.12 -29.01 10.38
N ARG A 394 27.87 -29.18 11.67
CA ARG A 394 28.90 -29.40 12.70
C ARG A 394 28.97 -30.91 12.97
N PRO A 395 30.16 -31.53 13.06
CA PRO A 395 30.26 -32.95 13.37
C PRO A 395 30.11 -33.22 14.87
N GLU A 396 29.44 -34.34 15.15
CA GLU A 396 29.22 -34.95 16.46
C GLU A 396 30.52 -35.31 17.19
N GLU A 397 30.48 -35.16 18.52
CA GLU A 397 31.45 -35.72 19.47
C GLU A 397 31.36 -37.25 19.51
N ALA A 398 32.52 -37.89 19.57
CA ALA A 398 32.67 -39.23 20.15
C ALA A 398 33.95 -39.29 21.00
N ALA A 399 33.75 -39.67 22.28
CA ALA A 399 34.68 -40.02 23.36
C ALA A 399 34.89 -38.98 24.47
#